data_AF-A0AAD8AHD6-F1
#
_entry.id   AF-A0AAD8AHD6-F1
#
_cell.length_a   1.000
_cell.length_b   1.000
_cell.length_c   1.000
_cell.angle_alpha   90.00
_cell.angle_beta   90.00
_cell.angle_gamma   90.00
#
_symmetry.space_group_name_H-M   'P 1'
#
loop_
_entity.id
_entity.type
_entity.pdbx_description
1 polymer ?
#
loop_
_entity_poly.entity_id
_entity_poly.type
_entity_poly.pdbx_seq_one_letter_code
_entity_poly.pdbx_strand_id
1 'polypeptide(L)'
;LFYSGCGMVHSGCDSIINTRVKGTGSCIAFRQHEQNLLKQQLNAEGLSQSWVDIVIPLAQQIVDIVRPDVQKDADDMDIRQYVQFKKVPGGSRNESCIVNGVVCTKNVAHRAMATELTSPRILLLGCSIVYQRIEGRLLSLEPVMMQV
;
A
#
# COMPACT_ATOMS: atom_id res chain seq x y z
N LEU A 1 6.06 2.16 -8.83
CA LEU A 1 6.92 3.25 -9.33
C LEU A 1 6.98 3.13 -10.84
N PHE A 2 6.09 3.83 -11.53
CA PHE A 2 6.25 4.27 -12.92
C PHE A 2 5.78 5.73 -12.94
N TYR A 3 6.54 6.58 -13.61
CA TYR A 3 6.18 7.98 -13.86
C TYR A 3 6.11 8.16 -15.38
N SER A 4 4.92 8.47 -15.86
CA SER A 4 4.55 9.12 -17.12
C SER A 4 3.02 9.27 -17.00
N GLY A 5 2.38 10.43 -17.01
CA GLY A 5 2.54 11.57 -17.89
C GLY A 5 1.29 11.64 -18.79
N CYS A 6 0.49 12.71 -18.63
CA CYS A 6 -0.54 13.23 -19.55
C CYS A 6 -2.03 12.80 -19.38
N GLY A 7 -2.91 13.82 -19.22
CA GLY A 7 -4.14 13.97 -20.03
C GLY A 7 -5.50 13.56 -19.45
N MET A 8 -6.37 14.55 -19.15
CA MET A 8 -7.83 14.43 -19.01
C MET A 8 -8.52 13.99 -20.32
N VAL A 9 -9.62 13.22 -20.27
CA VAL A 9 -11.00 13.63 -20.66
C VAL A 9 -12.08 12.52 -20.47
N HIS A 10 -13.19 12.94 -19.83
CA HIS A 10 -14.65 12.70 -20.01
C HIS A 10 -15.29 11.37 -20.50
N SER A 11 -16.53 11.19 -19.99
CA SER A 11 -17.68 10.40 -20.51
C SER A 11 -17.59 8.89 -20.27
N GLY A 12 -18.53 8.17 -19.65
CA GLY A 12 -19.98 8.31 -19.58
C GLY A 12 -20.56 6.90 -19.82
N CYS A 13 -21.66 6.54 -19.13
CA CYS A 13 -22.45 5.31 -19.30
C CYS A 13 -21.71 4.02 -18.83
N ASP A 14 -22.29 3.01 -18.19
CA ASP A 14 -23.65 2.52 -18.12
C ASP A 14 -23.77 1.55 -16.93
N SER A 15 -24.97 1.55 -16.32
CA SER A 15 -25.73 0.36 -15.90
C SER A 15 -25.07 -0.78 -15.09
N ILE A 16 -25.57 -0.95 -13.84
CA ILE A 16 -26.07 -2.19 -13.20
C ILE A 16 -25.21 -3.45 -13.44
N ILE A 17 -24.61 -4.07 -12.42
CA ILE A 17 -25.20 -5.23 -11.70
C ILE A 17 -24.53 -5.37 -10.33
N ASN A 18 -25.36 -5.26 -9.29
CA ASN A 18 -25.03 -5.65 -7.93
C ASN A 18 -25.16 -7.18 -7.83
N THR A 19 -24.05 -7.91 -7.74
CA THR A 19 -24.07 -9.31 -7.29
C THR A 19 -22.86 -9.63 -6.43
N ARG A 20 -23.12 -9.62 -5.12
CA ARG A 20 -22.50 -10.45 -4.10
C ARG A 20 -22.01 -11.79 -4.65
N VAL A 21 -20.70 -12.03 -4.56
CA VAL A 21 -20.13 -13.39 -4.57
C VAL A 21 -19.17 -13.50 -3.39
N LYS A 22 -19.58 -14.21 -2.34
CA LYS A 22 -18.61 -14.84 -1.43
C LYS A 22 -17.90 -15.90 -2.28
N GLY A 23 -16.70 -15.58 -2.78
CA GLY A 23 -15.93 -16.42 -3.70
C GLY A 23 -15.28 -17.64 -3.05
N THR A 24 -16.02 -18.45 -2.30
CA THR A 24 -15.56 -19.78 -1.90
C THR A 24 -15.85 -20.75 -3.06
N GLY A 25 -14.93 -20.80 -4.02
CA GLY A 25 -14.98 -21.70 -5.18
C GLY A 25 -14.54 -21.04 -6.48
N SER A 26 -13.25 -20.73 -6.62
CA SER A 26 -12.70 -20.21 -7.88
C SER A 26 -12.77 -21.33 -8.95
N CYS A 27 -13.60 -21.14 -9.98
CA CYS A 27 -13.75 -22.12 -11.05
C CYS A 27 -12.44 -22.26 -11.84
N ILE A 28 -12.17 -23.46 -12.36
CA ILE A 28 -10.93 -23.77 -13.11
C ILE A 28 -10.77 -22.82 -14.30
N ALA A 29 -11.87 -22.47 -14.98
CA ALA A 29 -11.87 -21.51 -16.08
C ALA A 29 -11.39 -20.12 -15.67
N PHE A 30 -11.83 -19.62 -14.51
CA PHE A 30 -11.37 -18.33 -13.99
C PHE A 30 -9.88 -18.34 -13.68
N ARG A 31 -9.38 -19.38 -13.00
CA ARG A 31 -7.95 -19.52 -12.69
C ARG A 31 -7.09 -19.60 -13.96
N GLN A 32 -7.56 -20.31 -14.98
CA GLN A 32 -6.86 -20.40 -16.25
C GLN A 32 -6.82 -19.04 -16.96
N HIS A 33 -7.93 -18.31 -16.93
CA HIS A 33 -8.02 -16.97 -17.51
C HIS A 33 -7.09 -15.99 -16.79
N GLU A 34 -7.09 -15.99 -15.45
CA GLU A 34 -6.22 -15.17 -14.60
C GLU A 34 -4.73 -15.41 -14.93
N GLN A 35 -4.32 -16.67 -15.02
CA GLN A 35 -2.96 -17.03 -15.40
C GLN A 35 -2.62 -16.55 -16.82
N ASN A 36 -3.51 -16.77 -17.79
CA ASN A 36 -3.26 -16.37 -19.18
C ASN A 36 -3.12 -14.85 -19.31
N LEU A 37 -3.98 -14.08 -18.62
CA LEU A 37 -3.91 -12.63 -18.60
C LEU A 37 -2.57 -12.16 -18.01
N LEU A 38 -2.15 -12.74 -16.88
CA LEU A 38 -0.87 -12.38 -16.28
C LEU A 38 0.31 -12.73 -17.19
N LYS A 39 0.30 -13.90 -17.85
CA LYS A 39 1.34 -14.29 -18.81
C LYS A 39 1.45 -13.30 -19.97
N GLN A 40 0.32 -12.83 -20.49
CA GLN A 40 0.27 -11.82 -21.55
C GLN A 40 0.86 -10.49 -21.09
N GLN A 41 0.50 -10.02 -19.89
CA GLN A 41 1.06 -8.80 -19.30
C GLN A 41 2.57 -8.90 -19.08
N LEU A 42 3.04 -10.03 -18.54
CA LEU A 42 4.48 -10.26 -18.35
C LEU A 42 5.25 -10.25 -19.67
N ASN A 43 4.69 -10.83 -20.74
CA ASN A 43 5.31 -10.79 -22.06
C ASN A 43 5.37 -9.36 -22.63
N ALA A 44 4.31 -8.58 -22.46
CA ALA A 44 4.28 -7.18 -22.91
C ALA A 44 5.37 -6.33 -22.22
N GLU A 45 5.61 -6.59 -20.93
CA GLU A 45 6.63 -5.90 -20.13
C GLU A 45 8.04 -6.54 -20.23
N GLY A 46 8.21 -7.59 -21.04
CA GLY A 46 9.50 -8.29 -21.20
C GLY A 46 9.98 -9.03 -19.93
N LEU A 47 9.05 -9.42 -19.05
CA LEU A 47 9.34 -10.08 -17.78
C LEU A 47 9.26 -11.61 -17.89
N SER A 48 9.99 -12.30 -17.01
CA SER A 48 10.00 -13.77 -16.99
C SER A 48 8.65 -14.35 -16.57
N GLN A 49 8.19 -15.36 -17.30
CA GLN A 49 6.94 -16.09 -17.04
C GLN A 49 6.88 -16.77 -15.66
N SER A 50 8.03 -17.00 -15.03
CA SER A 50 8.09 -17.56 -13.68
C SER A 50 7.69 -16.58 -12.57
N TRP A 51 7.33 -15.33 -12.91
CA TRP A 51 6.60 -14.44 -12.00
C TRP A 51 5.17 -14.90 -11.74
N VAL A 52 4.56 -15.69 -12.63
CA VAL A 52 3.20 -16.21 -12.44
C VAL A 52 3.09 -17.02 -11.15
N ASP A 53 4.08 -17.87 -10.88
CA ASP A 53 4.12 -18.75 -9.71
C ASP A 53 4.26 -17.98 -8.39
N ILE A 54 4.69 -16.72 -8.45
CA ILE A 54 4.84 -15.84 -7.28
C ILE A 54 3.62 -14.93 -7.12
N VAL A 55 3.17 -14.29 -8.20
CA VAL A 55 2.14 -13.25 -8.13
C VAL A 55 0.75 -13.84 -7.87
N ILE A 56 0.40 -14.97 -8.50
CA ILE A 56 -0.95 -15.56 -8.37
C ILE A 56 -1.25 -15.96 -6.91
N PRO A 57 -0.38 -16.71 -6.20
CA PRO A 57 -0.65 -17.05 -4.81
C PRO A 57 -0.70 -15.84 -3.88
N LEU A 58 0.09 -14.79 -4.14
CA LEU A 58 0.06 -13.56 -3.35
C LEU A 58 -1.23 -12.78 -3.60
N ALA A 59 -1.67 -12.67 -4.86
CA ALA A 59 -2.91 -11.99 -5.21
C ALA A 59 -4.13 -12.67 -4.57
N GLN A 60 -4.19 -14.00 -4.60
CA GLN A 60 -5.25 -14.77 -3.96
C GLN A 60 -5.30 -14.53 -2.45
N GLN A 61 -4.16 -14.56 -1.77
CA GLN A 61 -4.07 -14.25 -0.35
C GLN A 61 -4.51 -12.81 -0.02
N ILE A 62 -4.13 -11.83 -0.85
CA ILE A 62 -4.55 -10.44 -0.68
C ILE A 62 -6.07 -10.32 -0.76
N VAL A 63 -6.70 -10.96 -1.75
CA VAL A 63 -8.16 -10.95 -1.93
C VAL A 63 -8.89 -11.60 -0.75
N ASP A 64 -8.30 -12.62 -0.13
CA ASP A 64 -8.88 -13.25 1.06
C ASP A 64 -8.83 -12.35 2.30
N ILE A 65 -7.75 -11.55 2.43
CA ILE A 65 -7.50 -10.65 3.57
C ILE A 65 -8.27 -9.34 3.45
N VAL A 66 -8.27 -8.71 2.26
CA VAL A 66 -8.84 -7.36 2.06
C VAL A 66 -10.33 -7.45 1.79
N ARG A 67 -11.13 -6.88 2.70
CA ARG A 67 -12.60 -6.82 2.59
C ARG A 67 -13.09 -5.40 2.83
N PRO A 68 -13.24 -4.59 1.77
CA PRO A 68 -13.78 -3.23 1.88
C PRO A 68 -15.20 -3.26 2.46
N ASP A 69 -15.50 -2.36 3.40
CA ASP A 69 -16.84 -2.25 4.00
C ASP A 69 -17.70 -1.29 3.19
N VAL A 70 -18.36 -1.84 2.16
CA VAL A 70 -19.17 -1.08 1.20
C VAL A 70 -20.49 -0.57 1.80
N GLN A 71 -20.82 -0.92 3.06
CA GLN A 71 -22.13 -0.59 3.66
C GLN A 71 -22.21 0.80 4.30
N LYS A 72 -21.07 1.47 4.56
CA LYS A 72 -21.03 2.73 5.35
C LYS A 72 -20.78 3.99 4.52
N ASP A 73 -21.28 3.99 3.28
CA ASP A 73 -21.19 5.09 2.31
C ASP A 73 -19.78 5.32 1.71
N ALA A 74 -19.74 5.34 0.36
CA ALA A 74 -18.66 5.87 -0.48
C ALA A 74 -17.32 5.10 -0.58
N ASP A 75 -17.26 3.81 -0.27
CA ASP A 75 -16.05 3.03 -0.57
C ASP A 75 -16.07 2.51 -2.03
N ASP A 76 -15.22 3.07 -2.89
CA ASP A 76 -15.12 2.79 -4.35
C ASP A 76 -14.53 1.39 -4.66
N MET A 77 -14.48 0.50 -3.67
CA MET A 77 -13.80 -0.81 -3.72
C MET A 77 -12.34 -0.72 -4.23
N ASP A 78 -11.69 0.44 -4.07
CA ASP A 78 -10.32 0.63 -4.54
C ASP A 78 -9.32 -0.06 -3.63
N ILE A 79 -8.90 -1.26 -4.04
CA ILE A 79 -7.91 -2.08 -3.32
C ILE A 79 -6.57 -1.36 -3.07
N ARG A 80 -6.26 -0.32 -3.84
CA ARG A 80 -4.99 0.43 -3.71
C ARG A 80 -4.94 1.25 -2.42
N GLN A 81 -6.07 1.52 -1.79
CA GLN A 81 -6.12 2.17 -0.49
C GLN A 81 -5.76 1.21 0.65
N TYR A 82 -5.90 -0.09 0.42
CA TYR A 82 -5.70 -1.16 1.42
C TYR A 82 -4.37 -1.89 1.28
N VAL A 83 -3.82 -1.96 0.06
CA VAL A 83 -2.63 -2.76 -0.25
C VAL A 83 -1.48 -1.87 -0.71
N GLN A 84 -0.32 -2.03 -0.07
CA GLN A 84 0.91 -1.36 -0.47
C GLN A 84 1.95 -2.38 -0.94
N PHE A 85 2.42 -2.22 -2.19
CA PHE A 85 3.52 -3.02 -2.73
C PHE A 85 4.85 -2.34 -2.46
N LYS A 86 5.76 -3.04 -1.78
CA LYS A 86 7.09 -2.53 -1.45
C LYS A 86 8.18 -3.48 -1.91
N LYS A 87 9.10 -2.96 -2.71
CA LYS A 87 10.30 -3.69 -3.14
C LYS A 87 11.42 -3.49 -2.13
N VAL A 88 12.02 -4.59 -1.69
CA VAL A 88 13.24 -4.60 -0.87
C VAL A 88 14.42 -5.00 -1.78
N PRO A 89 15.50 -4.20 -1.86
CA PRO A 89 16.67 -4.56 -2.66
C PRO A 89 17.43 -5.74 -2.03
N GLY A 90 18.07 -6.56 -2.86
CA GLY A 90 18.95 -7.64 -2.43
C GLY A 90 18.28 -9.01 -2.23
N GLY A 91 16.95 -9.09 -2.25
CA GLY A 91 16.23 -10.37 -2.15
C GLY A 91 15.94 -11.03 -3.50
N SER A 92 15.58 -12.32 -3.44
CA SER A 92 15.03 -13.06 -4.58
C SER A 92 13.51 -12.85 -4.67
N ARG A 93 12.94 -12.91 -5.88
CA ARG A 93 11.48 -12.85 -6.07
C ARG A 93 10.73 -13.93 -5.27
N ASN A 94 11.38 -15.08 -5.05
CA ASN A 94 10.80 -16.22 -4.32
C ASN A 94 10.64 -15.93 -2.82
N GLU A 95 11.28 -14.88 -2.32
CA GLU A 95 11.17 -14.42 -0.92
C GLU A 95 10.07 -13.37 -0.73
N SER A 96 9.31 -13.06 -1.80
CA SER A 96 8.18 -12.14 -1.72
C SER A 96 7.10 -12.72 -0.81
N CYS A 97 6.66 -11.93 0.17
CA CYS A 97 5.64 -12.32 1.14
C CYS A 97 4.69 -11.17 1.45
N ILE A 98 3.54 -11.51 2.02
CA ILE A 98 2.56 -10.55 2.53
C ILE A 98 2.89 -10.25 3.98
N VAL A 99 2.91 -8.97 4.33
CA VAL A 99 3.02 -8.50 5.70
C VAL A 99 1.65 -8.00 6.14
N ASN A 100 1.10 -8.61 7.20
CA ASN A 100 -0.17 -8.20 7.80
C ASN A 100 0.05 -6.94 8.67
N GLY A 101 0.27 -5.80 8.01
CA GLY A 101 0.58 -4.53 8.65
C GLY A 101 1.15 -3.52 7.66
N VAL A 102 1.86 -2.52 8.18
CA VAL A 102 2.45 -1.44 7.38
C VAL A 102 3.98 -1.50 7.45
N VAL A 103 4.64 -1.37 6.31
CA VAL A 103 6.11 -1.37 6.20
C VAL A 103 6.61 0.00 5.72
N CYS A 104 7.23 0.77 6.61
CA CYS A 104 7.78 2.09 6.29
C CYS A 104 9.31 2.07 6.19
N THR A 105 9.88 2.96 5.36
CA THR A 105 11.34 3.16 5.29
C THR A 105 11.70 4.30 6.23
N LYS A 106 11.55 4.06 7.52
CA LYS A 106 11.80 5.06 8.56
C LYS A 106 12.60 4.40 9.68
N ASN A 107 13.69 5.06 10.07
CA ASN A 107 14.45 4.65 11.24
C ASN A 107 13.82 5.21 12.51
N VAL A 108 14.14 4.60 13.66
CA VAL A 108 13.81 5.17 14.97
C VAL A 108 14.37 6.59 15.07
N ALA A 109 13.60 7.50 15.68
CA ALA A 109 13.94 8.92 15.68
C ALA A 109 15.21 9.22 16.49
N HIS A 110 15.48 8.43 17.53
CA HIS A 110 16.65 8.58 18.39
C HIS A 110 17.29 7.20 18.64
N ARG A 111 18.62 7.15 18.73
CA ARG A 111 19.37 5.88 18.88
C ARG A 111 19.06 5.11 20.17
N ALA A 112 18.64 5.83 21.21
CA ALA A 112 18.22 5.23 22.48
C ALA A 112 16.76 4.76 22.48
N MET A 113 15.98 5.00 21.41
CA MET A 113 14.65 4.39 21.28
C MET A 113 14.80 2.90 20.99
N ALA A 114 13.87 2.11 21.52
CA ALA A 114 13.82 0.68 21.25
C ALA A 114 13.68 0.41 19.74
N THR A 115 14.53 -0.48 19.22
CA THR A 115 14.49 -0.94 17.82
C THR A 115 13.41 -1.99 17.60
N GLU A 116 12.99 -2.69 18.65
CA GLU A 116 11.94 -3.70 18.64
C GLU A 116 10.94 -3.42 19.75
N LEU A 117 9.65 -3.50 19.43
CA LEU A 117 8.55 -3.26 20.36
C LEU A 117 7.48 -4.32 20.16
N THR A 118 7.12 -5.04 21.23
CA THR A 118 6.00 -5.99 21.24
C THR A 118 4.73 -5.25 21.70
N SER A 119 3.66 -5.34 20.90
CA SER A 119 2.37 -4.69 21.17
C SER A 119 2.47 -3.18 21.51
N PRO A 120 3.09 -2.36 20.64
CA PRO A 120 3.26 -0.93 20.91
C PRO A 120 1.91 -0.19 20.98
N ARG A 121 1.82 0.79 21.88
CA ARG A 121 0.73 1.78 21.86
C ARG A 121 1.18 3.01 21.08
N ILE A 122 0.52 3.28 19.96
CA ILE A 122 0.90 4.35 19.03
C ILE A 122 -0.10 5.50 19.17
N LEU A 123 0.41 6.73 19.37
CA LEU A 123 -0.37 7.96 19.34
C LEU A 123 -0.15 8.67 17.99
N LEU A 124 -1.23 8.92 17.26
CA LEU A 124 -1.20 9.69 16.01
C LEU A 124 -1.74 11.10 16.31
N LEU A 125 -0.95 12.12 15.98
CA LEU A 125 -1.33 13.52 16.14
C LEU A 125 -1.47 14.16 14.76
N GLY A 126 -2.53 14.94 14.56
CA GLY A 126 -2.72 15.76 13.35
C GLY A 126 -1.86 17.03 13.34
N CYS A 127 -1.08 17.28 14.40
CA CYS A 127 -0.24 18.46 14.56
C CYS A 127 1.18 18.07 15.04
N SER A 128 2.11 19.02 14.94
CA SER A 128 3.48 18.86 15.44
C SER A 128 3.58 19.09 16.94
N ILE A 129 4.54 18.42 17.58
CA ILE A 129 4.92 18.69 18.97
C ILE A 129 6.03 19.75 18.94
N VAL A 130 5.71 20.98 19.34
CA VAL A 130 6.65 22.10 19.35
C VAL A 130 6.79 22.64 20.76
N TYR A 131 8.03 22.91 21.19
CA TYR A 131 8.28 23.59 22.45
C TYR A 131 7.93 25.08 22.32
N GLN A 132 6.89 25.52 23.01
CA GLN A 132 6.52 26.93 23.11
C GLN A 132 6.66 27.37 24.57
N ARG A 133 7.68 28.20 24.86
CA ARG A 133 7.94 28.71 26.21
C ARG A 133 7.17 29.99 26.54
N ILE A 134 6.66 30.69 25.53
CA ILE A 134 6.04 32.01 25.67
C ILE A 134 4.72 32.00 24.89
N GLU A 135 3.61 32.20 25.60
CA GLU A 135 2.33 32.46 24.96
C GLU A 135 2.40 33.81 24.23
N GLY A 136 2.05 33.83 22.94
CA GLY A 136 1.89 35.07 22.17
C GLY A 136 3.14 35.68 21.50
N ARG A 137 4.29 35.00 21.41
CA ARG A 137 5.48 35.55 20.72
C ARG A 137 6.21 34.54 19.84
N LEU A 138 6.28 34.81 18.53
CA LEU A 138 7.18 34.15 17.60
C LEU A 138 8.57 34.80 17.70
N LEU A 139 9.63 34.02 17.89
CA LEU A 139 11.02 34.50 17.86
C LEU A 139 11.73 33.92 16.62
N SER A 140 12.57 34.74 15.98
CA SER A 140 13.39 34.27 14.84
C SER A 140 14.41 33.24 15.30
N LEU A 141 14.82 32.36 14.38
CA LEU A 141 15.78 31.27 14.63
C LEU A 141 17.24 31.77 14.81
N GLU A 142 17.51 33.05 14.61
CA GLU A 142 18.86 33.64 14.77
C GLU A 142 19.56 33.35 16.11
N PRO A 143 18.92 33.48 17.29
CA PRO A 143 19.61 33.39 18.57
C PRO A 143 20.13 31.98 18.86
N VAL A 144 19.49 30.95 18.30
CA VAL A 144 19.90 29.55 18.45
C VAL A 144 21.08 29.22 17.52
N MET A 145 21.14 29.86 16.34
CA MET A 145 22.26 29.67 15.40
C MET A 145 23.56 30.32 15.87
N MET A 146 23.51 31.31 16.77
CA MET A 146 24.70 31.96 17.35
C MET A 146 25.28 31.24 18.57
N GLN A 147 24.68 30.13 19.01
CA GLN A 147 25.22 29.29 20.09
C GLN A 147 25.97 28.09 19.51
N VAL A 148 27.08 28.37 18.81
CA VAL A 148 28.16 27.40 18.52
C VAL A 148 29.49 28.12 18.65
#